data_AF-A0A6J6JPR7-F1
#
_entry.id   AF-A0A6J6JPR7-F1
#
_cell.length_a   1.000
_cell.length_b   1.000
_cell.length_c   1.000
_cell.angle_alpha   90.00
_cell.angle_beta   90.00
_cell.angle_gamma   90.00
#
_symmetry.space_group_name_H-M   'P 1'
#
loop_
_entity.id
_entity.type
_entity.pdbx_description
1 polymer ?
#
loop_
_entity_poly.entity_id
_entity_poly.type
_entity_poly.pdbx_seq_one_letter_code
_entity_poly.pdbx_strand_id
1 'polypeptide(L)'
;MEANGYGELVRNSVVALNTATQATQLVKLDEIEQHFKTRVRSVIRIPYDPALAAGSVIRFNELKKITRDAARELAAEVVGSMVNPV
;
A
#
# COMPACT_ATOMS: atom_id res chain seq x y z
N MET A 1 16.89 5.10 14.14
CA MET A 1 15.76 5.82 13.50
C MET A 1 14.99 6.49 14.63
N GLU A 2 15.65 7.44 15.26
CA GLU A 2 15.16 8.17 16.42
C GLU A 2 15.42 9.63 16.08
N ALA A 3 14.56 10.20 15.24
CA ALA A 3 14.64 11.60 14.87
C ALA A 3 13.21 12.08 14.63
N ASN A 4 12.75 12.97 15.53
CA ASN A 4 11.56 13.81 15.45
C ASN A 4 10.27 13.40 16.19
N GLY A 5 10.24 12.36 17.05
CA GLY A 5 9.08 12.12 17.91
C GLY A 5 7.78 11.68 17.19
N TYR A 6 7.80 11.52 15.87
CA TYR A 6 6.68 11.03 15.06
C TYR A 6 6.52 9.50 15.06
N GLY A 7 7.12 8.81 16.03
CA GLY A 7 7.06 7.35 16.11
C GLY A 7 5.64 6.80 16.15
N GLU A 8 4.72 7.52 16.80
CA GLU A 8 3.30 7.16 16.83
C GLU A 8 2.59 7.39 15.48
N LEU A 9 2.93 8.46 14.76
CA LEU A 9 2.38 8.70 13.41
C LEU A 9 2.82 7.61 12.43
N VAL A 10 4.10 7.20 12.51
CA VAL A 10 4.63 6.12 11.67
C VAL A 10 3.94 4.79 12.02
N ARG A 11 3.76 4.48 13.31
CA ARG A 11 3.03 3.29 13.76
C ARG A 11 1.61 3.26 13.22
N ASN A 12 0.92 4.40 13.16
CA ASN A 12 -0.44 4.47 12.65
C ASN A 12 -0.54 4.60 11.12
N SER A 13 0.57 4.59 10.39
CA SER A 13 0.57 4.73 8.94
C SER A 13 0.17 3.44 8.21
N VAL A 14 -0.36 3.58 6.99
CA VAL A 14 -0.60 2.46 6.06
C VAL A 14 0.27 2.67 4.83
N VAL A 15 0.97 1.63 4.39
CA VAL A 15 1.87 1.67 3.22
C VAL A 15 1.27 0.85 2.09
N ALA A 16 1.11 1.47 0.91
CA ALA A 16 0.73 0.78 -0.32
C ALA A 16 1.97 0.57 -1.19
N LEU A 17 2.34 -0.69 -1.43
CA LEU A 17 3.46 -1.06 -2.30
C LEU A 17 2.94 -1.33 -3.70
N ASN A 18 3.09 -0.36 -4.60
CA ASN A 18 2.70 -0.51 -6.00
C ASN A 18 3.85 -1.02 -6.86
N THR A 19 3.57 -2.01 -7.70
CA THR A 19 4.54 -2.54 -8.67
C THR A 19 4.39 -1.84 -10.02
N ALA A 20 5.35 -0.97 -10.35
CA ALA A 20 5.31 -0.17 -11.58
C ALA A 20 5.57 -1.00 -12.86
N THR A 21 6.21 -2.16 -12.73
CA THR A 21 6.48 -3.06 -13.86
C THR A 21 6.35 -4.52 -13.45
N GLN A 22 5.96 -5.37 -14.40
CA GLN A 22 5.83 -6.83 -14.19
C GLN A 22 7.18 -7.51 -13.91
N ALA A 23 8.30 -6.86 -14.27
CA ALA A 23 9.67 -7.34 -14.03
C ALA A 23 10.24 -6.93 -12.66
N THR A 24 9.42 -6.39 -11.75
CA THR A 24 9.90 -6.03 -10.40
C THR A 24 10.36 -7.30 -9.68
N GLN A 25 11.62 -7.31 -9.22
CA GLN A 25 12.20 -8.45 -8.51
C GLN A 25 11.40 -8.70 -7.22
N LEU A 26 10.67 -9.82 -7.16
CA LEU A 26 9.84 -10.21 -6.01
C LEU A 26 10.63 -10.23 -4.69
N VAL A 27 11.91 -10.60 -4.75
CA VAL A 27 12.83 -10.59 -3.60
C VAL A 27 12.98 -9.19 -3.00
N LYS A 28 13.11 -8.15 -3.85
CA LYS A 28 13.21 -6.75 -3.38
C LYS A 28 11.91 -6.27 -2.75
N LEU A 29 10.77 -6.67 -3.29
CA LEU A 29 9.46 -6.35 -2.73
C LEU A 29 9.28 -6.93 -1.33
N ASP A 30 9.74 -8.17 -1.12
CA ASP A 30 9.64 -8.81 0.19
C ASP A 30 10.49 -8.08 1.22
N GLU A 31 11.73 -7.74 0.89
CA GLU A 31 12.63 -6.98 1.77
C GLU A 31 12.04 -5.60 2.14
N ILE A 32 11.48 -4.89 1.16
CA ILE A 32 10.81 -3.60 1.38
C ILE A 32 9.58 -3.78 2.27
N GLU A 33 8.78 -4.81 2.04
CA GLU A 33 7.63 -5.10 2.89
C GLU A 33 8.04 -5.40 4.33
N GLN A 34 9.03 -6.27 4.55
CA GLN A 34 9.53 -6.59 5.89
C GLN A 34 10.03 -5.33 6.61
N HIS A 35 10.70 -4.44 5.90
CA HIS A 35 11.16 -3.17 6.45
C HIS A 35 10.00 -2.33 6.99
N PHE A 36 8.90 -2.23 6.26
CA PHE A 36 7.73 -1.44 6.68
C PHE A 36 6.89 -2.15 7.74
N LYS A 37 6.70 -3.47 7.66
CA LYS A 37 5.92 -4.26 8.62
C LYS A 37 6.35 -4.08 10.08
N THR A 38 7.63 -3.78 10.32
CA THR A 38 8.14 -3.53 11.67
C THR A 38 7.80 -2.13 12.23
N ARG A 39 7.27 -1.23 11.40
CA ARG A 39 7.14 0.20 11.71
C ARG A 39 5.75 0.77 11.49
N VAL A 40 4.98 0.20 10.58
CA VAL A 40 3.64 0.66 10.22
C VAL A 40 2.60 -0.38 10.60
N ARG A 41 1.34 0.02 10.81
CA ARG A 41 0.28 -0.92 11.19
C ARG A 41 -0.13 -1.87 10.07
N SER A 42 0.02 -1.46 8.81
CA SER A 42 -0.43 -2.26 7.66
C SER A 42 0.36 -1.94 6.39
N VAL A 43 0.63 -2.99 5.61
CA VAL A 43 1.31 -2.92 4.31
C VAL A 43 0.50 -3.70 3.29
N ILE A 44 0.00 -3.03 2.26
CA ILE A 44 -0.84 -3.62 1.22
C ILE A 44 -0.08 -3.65 -0.12
N ARG A 45 -0.01 -4.80 -0.77
CA ARG A 45 0.62 -4.95 -2.10
C ARG A 45 -0.39 -4.66 -3.20
N ILE A 46 -0.12 -3.66 -4.03
CA ILE A 46 -0.90 -3.37 -5.24
C ILE A 46 -0.21 -4.02 -6.45
N PRO A 47 -0.85 -5.00 -7.11
CA PRO A 47 -0.26 -5.70 -8.24
C PRO A 47 -0.17 -4.80 -9.47
N TYR A 48 0.74 -5.16 -10.39
CA TYR A 48 0.91 -4.43 -11.64
C TYR A 48 -0.39 -4.44 -12.45
N ASP A 49 -0.86 -3.24 -12.76
CA ASP A 49 -2.01 -2.99 -13.58
C ASP A 49 -1.66 -2.00 -14.69
N PRO A 50 -1.86 -2.34 -15.97
CA PRO A 50 -1.52 -1.45 -17.08
C PRO A 50 -2.31 -0.13 -17.04
N ALA A 51 -3.55 -0.14 -16.52
CA ALA A 51 -4.34 1.07 -16.38
C ALA A 51 -3.82 1.96 -15.23
N LEU A 52 -3.21 1.38 -14.19
CA LEU A 52 -2.47 2.16 -13.18
C LEU A 52 -1.13 2.68 -13.73
N ALA A 53 -0.41 1.86 -14.49
CA ALA A 53 0.91 2.19 -15.02
C ALA A 53 0.89 3.27 -16.10
N ALA A 54 -0.24 3.45 -16.80
CA ALA A 54 -0.43 4.48 -17.81
C ALA A 54 -0.31 5.91 -17.24
N GLY A 55 -0.46 6.10 -15.92
CA GLY A 55 -0.31 7.41 -15.27
C GLY A 55 -1.38 8.44 -15.66
N SER A 56 -2.46 7.99 -16.30
CA SER A 56 -3.60 8.81 -16.73
C SER A 56 -4.78 8.65 -15.78
N VAL A 57 -5.95 9.21 -16.12
CA VAL A 57 -7.17 9.07 -15.32
C VAL A 57 -7.52 7.58 -15.17
N ILE A 58 -7.54 7.11 -13.94
CA ILE A 58 -7.86 5.72 -13.60
C ILE A 58 -9.37 5.57 -13.50
N ARG A 59 -9.96 4.72 -14.33
CA ARG A 59 -11.33 4.25 -14.11
C ARG A 59 -11.30 2.96 -13.30
N PHE A 60 -11.82 3.04 -12.08
CA PHE A 60 -11.72 1.95 -11.11
C PHE A 60 -12.28 0.62 -11.63
N ASN A 61 -13.34 0.65 -12.43
CA ASN A 61 -13.95 -0.53 -13.03
C ASN A 61 -13.11 -1.18 -14.15
N GLU A 62 -12.17 -0.44 -14.75
CA GLU A 62 -11.25 -0.92 -15.79
C GLU A 62 -9.99 -1.60 -15.21
N LEU A 63 -9.71 -1.39 -13.92
CA LEU A 63 -8.65 -2.10 -13.22
C LEU A 63 -8.93 -3.61 -13.19
N LYS A 64 -7.88 -4.44 -13.20
CA LYS A 64 -8.02 -5.88 -12.96
C LYS A 64 -8.69 -6.13 -11.62
N LYS A 65 -9.44 -7.23 -11.53
CA LYS A 65 -10.15 -7.61 -10.29
C LYS A 65 -9.23 -7.61 -9.08
N ILE A 66 -8.05 -8.23 -9.19
CA ILE A 66 -7.05 -8.29 -8.12
C ILE A 66 -6.55 -6.91 -7.66
N THR A 67 -6.40 -5.96 -8.60
CA THR A 67 -6.01 -4.57 -8.29
C THR A 67 -7.13 -3.85 -7.54
N ARG A 68 -8.39 -4.06 -7.95
CA ARG A 68 -9.55 -3.49 -7.25
C ARG A 68 -9.72 -4.06 -5.85
N ASP A 69 -9.49 -5.35 -5.67
CA ASP A 69 -9.58 -6.00 -4.36
C ASP A 69 -8.48 -5.48 -3.42
N ALA A 70 -7.24 -5.35 -3.91
CA ALA A 70 -6.15 -4.74 -3.14
C ALA A 70 -6.42 -3.26 -2.79
N ALA A 71 -7.00 -2.50 -3.72
CA ALA A 71 -7.41 -1.12 -3.47
C ALA A 71 -8.56 -1.01 -2.44
N ARG A 72 -9.49 -1.96 -2.43
CA ARG A 72 -10.55 -2.03 -1.40
C ARG A 72 -10.00 -2.39 -0.04
N GLU A 73 -9.06 -3.33 0.03
CA GLU A 73 -8.37 -3.67 1.26
C GLU A 73 -7.64 -2.45 1.83
N LEU A 74 -6.89 -1.73 0.98
CA LEU A 74 -6.28 -0.45 1.37
C LEU A 74 -7.31 0.56 1.90
N ALA A 75 -8.44 0.72 1.22
CA ALA A 75 -9.49 1.63 1.67
C ALA A 75 -10.10 1.19 3.01
N ALA A 76 -10.29 -0.12 3.22
CA ALA A 76 -10.78 -0.66 4.48
C ALA A 76 -9.80 -0.40 5.64
N GLU A 77 -8.50 -0.55 5.43
CA GLU A 77 -7.47 -0.27 6.43
C GLU A 77 -7.38 1.22 6.80
N VAL A 78 -7.62 2.10 5.83
CA VAL A 78 -7.68 3.54 6.07
C VAL A 78 -8.97 3.89 6.82
N VAL A 79 -10.13 3.48 6.32
CA VAL A 79 -11.44 3.81 6.91
C VAL A 79 -11.59 3.19 8.31
N GLY A 80 -11.19 1.93 8.50
CA GLY A 80 -11.26 1.24 9.78
C GLY A 80 -10.56 2.01 10.90
N SER A 81 -9.45 2.70 10.57
CA SER A 81 -8.75 3.56 11.54
C SER A 81 -9.41 4.91 11.82
N MET A 82 -10.31 5.37 10.95
CA MET A 82 -11.08 6.59 11.16
C MET A 82 -12.28 6.35 12.07
N VAL A 83 -12.85 5.14 12.04
CA VAL A 83 -14.02 4.78 12.86
C VAL A 83 -13.62 4.38 14.29
N ASN A 84 -12.35 4.04 14.50
CA ASN A 84 -11.79 3.72 15.81
C ASN A 84 -10.62 4.67 16.10
N PRO A 85 -10.89 5.93 16.50
CA PRO A 85 -9.83 6.79 16.98
C PRO A 85 -9.20 6.13 18.20
N VAL A 86 -7.91 5.86 18.10
CA VAL A 86 -7.08 5.43 19.24
C VAL A 86 -7.19 6.42 20.40
#